data_AF-A0A829LSW9-F1
#
_entry.id   AF-A0A829LSW9-F1
#
_cell.length_a   1.000
_cell.length_b   1.000
_cell.length_c   1.000
_cell.angle_alpha   90.00
_cell.angle_beta   90.00
_cell.angle_gamma   90.00
#
_symmetry.space_group_name_H-M   'P 1'
#
loop_
_entity.id
_entity.type
_entity.pdbx_description
1 polymer ?
#
loop_
_entity_poly.entity_id
_entity_poly.type
_entity_poly.pdbx_seq_one_letter_code
_entity_poly.pdbx_strand_id
1 'polypeptide(L)'
;MNDELIALVERASAQTAPWLGQKRQLALRLFDRLAAGAPALLADWQTDPDLGVEQGTSRGVGDLVEQPLLNVAPQFSELLQENLMEKALAWQGNQENAAHLALLNGGRFLYVPDGTERPAPVVLAGEHSHPNVHDLILVGAGATVTIIDDQPMATTKPSFHATELLLGERAHVNFYQLSDFGARVSRQVVACYQAQYSQLAVTTVLGSHPAQVTRLTNWLDGQGAQADYQLLSLVDEDSFPQIEPHFKTAGPAAEVQFSQRAFADPTALVKALAATAPRIMVDRVSQRFR
;
A
#
# COMPACT_ATOMS: atom_id res chain seq x y z
N MET A 1 -20.86 14.55 -4.02
CA MET A 1 -20.56 14.18 -2.60
C MET A 1 -21.35 15.08 -1.64
N ASN A 2 -21.86 14.57 -0.51
CA ASN A 2 -22.69 15.37 0.43
C ASN A 2 -21.83 16.31 1.32
N ASP A 3 -22.27 17.55 1.53
CA ASP A 3 -21.62 18.55 2.41
C ASP A 3 -21.41 18.02 3.84
N GLU A 4 -22.27 17.11 4.29
CA GLU A 4 -22.15 16.44 5.58
C GLU A 4 -20.84 15.63 5.71
N LEU A 5 -20.44 14.92 4.63
CA LEU A 5 -19.18 14.16 4.62
C LEU A 5 -17.97 15.08 4.65
N ILE A 6 -18.03 16.22 3.95
CA ILE A 6 -16.98 17.24 4.00
C ILE A 6 -16.83 17.75 5.43
N ALA A 7 -17.92 18.09 6.11
CA ALA A 7 -17.90 18.55 7.49
C ALA A 7 -17.38 17.48 8.47
N LEU A 8 -17.67 16.19 8.23
CA LEU A 8 -17.11 15.08 9.00
C LEU A 8 -15.59 14.98 8.83
N VAL A 9 -15.09 15.02 7.59
CA VAL A 9 -13.65 14.97 7.30
C VAL A 9 -12.93 16.21 7.83
N GLU A 10 -13.55 17.38 7.78
CA GLU A 10 -13.02 18.60 8.41
C GLU A 10 -12.80 18.42 9.92
N ARG A 11 -13.79 17.87 10.63
CA ARG A 11 -13.68 17.58 12.07
C ARG A 11 -12.60 16.52 12.35
N ALA A 12 -12.56 15.43 11.59
CA ALA A 12 -11.56 14.38 11.75
C ALA A 12 -10.13 14.87 11.46
N SER A 13 -9.99 15.85 10.56
CA SER A 13 -8.70 16.42 10.19
C SER A 13 -8.17 17.46 11.20
N ALA A 14 -8.96 17.86 12.20
CA ALA A 14 -8.61 18.93 13.13
C ALA A 14 -7.31 18.67 13.93
N GLN A 15 -6.94 17.39 14.11
CA GLN A 15 -5.72 16.98 14.82
C GLN A 15 -4.58 16.56 13.86
N THR A 16 -4.78 16.67 12.55
CA THR A 16 -3.77 16.34 11.53
C THR A 16 -2.99 17.58 11.08
N ALA A 17 -1.92 17.40 10.31
CA ALA A 17 -1.20 18.51 9.70
C ALA A 17 -2.15 19.36 8.82
N PRO A 18 -2.12 20.71 8.89
CA PRO A 18 -3.07 21.56 8.16
C PRO A 18 -3.13 21.30 6.65
N TRP A 19 -1.97 21.03 6.02
CA TRP A 19 -1.89 20.71 4.60
C TRP A 19 -2.66 19.42 4.26
N LEU A 20 -2.58 18.41 5.13
CA LEU A 20 -3.24 17.12 4.92
C LEU A 20 -4.75 17.28 5.05
N GLY A 21 -5.21 18.01 6.07
CA GLY A 21 -6.63 18.34 6.22
C GLY A 21 -7.19 19.09 5.01
N GLN A 22 -6.45 20.06 4.47
CA GLN A 22 -6.85 20.78 3.25
C GLN A 22 -6.89 19.85 2.02
N LYS A 23 -5.90 18.97 1.87
CA LYS A 23 -5.83 17.99 0.77
C LYS A 23 -7.00 17.01 0.81
N ARG A 24 -7.36 16.51 1.99
CA ARG A 24 -8.53 15.63 2.24
C ARG A 24 -9.85 16.31 1.84
N GLN A 25 -10.04 17.57 2.23
CA GLN A 25 -11.22 18.35 1.83
C GLN A 25 -11.27 18.58 0.32
N LEU A 26 -10.13 18.92 -0.29
CA LEU A 26 -10.04 19.14 -1.73
C LEU A 26 -10.42 17.88 -2.51
N ALA A 27 -9.98 16.71 -2.06
CA ALA A 27 -10.32 15.42 -2.65
C ALA A 27 -11.84 15.20 -2.72
N LEU A 28 -12.57 15.51 -1.64
CA LEU A 28 -14.04 15.45 -1.64
C LEU A 28 -14.69 16.50 -2.53
N ARG A 29 -14.16 17.72 -2.58
CA ARG A 29 -14.69 18.81 -3.43
C ARG A 29 -14.53 18.52 -4.92
N LEU A 30 -13.50 17.77 -5.30
CA LEU A 30 -13.26 17.39 -6.70
C LEU A 30 -13.90 16.06 -7.09
N PHE A 31 -14.36 15.27 -6.11
CA PHE A 31 -14.80 13.88 -6.27
C PHE A 31 -15.75 13.65 -7.47
N ASP A 32 -16.80 14.46 -7.62
CA ASP A 32 -17.79 14.29 -8.69
C ASP A 32 -17.24 14.64 -10.10
N ARG A 33 -16.04 15.23 -10.18
CA ARG A 33 -15.35 15.58 -11.44
C ARG A 33 -14.33 14.52 -11.86
N LEU A 34 -14.00 13.58 -10.98
CA LEU A 34 -13.00 12.55 -11.24
C LEU A 34 -13.61 11.36 -11.99
N ALA A 35 -12.75 10.55 -12.59
CA ALA A 35 -13.17 9.28 -13.19
C ALA A 35 -13.90 8.40 -12.15
N ALA A 36 -14.98 7.75 -12.59
CA ALA A 36 -15.81 6.93 -11.72
C ALA A 36 -15.00 5.79 -11.07
N GLY A 37 -15.22 5.58 -9.77
CA GLY A 37 -14.65 4.47 -9.00
C GLY A 37 -15.60 3.28 -8.87
N ALA A 38 -15.21 2.23 -8.13
CA ALA A 38 -16.10 1.09 -7.91
C ALA A 38 -17.26 1.47 -6.96
N PRO A 39 -18.52 1.31 -7.39
CA PRO A 39 -19.68 1.70 -6.58
C PRO A 39 -19.78 0.95 -5.24
N ALA A 40 -19.36 -0.32 -5.21
CA ALA A 40 -19.49 -1.18 -4.02
C ALA A 40 -18.65 -0.72 -2.83
N LEU A 41 -17.53 -0.02 -3.08
CA LEU A 41 -16.69 0.58 -2.06
C LEU A 41 -17.23 1.96 -1.65
N LEU A 42 -17.57 2.78 -2.66
CA LEU A 42 -17.95 4.18 -2.48
C LEU A 42 -19.30 4.35 -1.77
N ALA A 43 -20.24 3.43 -1.93
CA ALA A 43 -21.56 3.53 -1.31
C ALA A 43 -21.47 3.62 0.22
N ASP A 44 -20.76 2.69 0.87
CA ASP A 44 -20.62 2.66 2.33
C ASP A 44 -19.82 3.85 2.86
N TRP A 45 -18.75 4.22 2.15
CA TRP A 45 -17.91 5.35 2.52
C TRP A 45 -18.65 6.69 2.50
N GLN A 46 -19.72 6.80 1.71
CA GLN A 46 -20.55 8.00 1.66
C GLN A 46 -21.65 8.02 2.73
N THR A 47 -22.15 6.84 3.17
CA THR A 47 -23.27 6.75 4.11
C THR A 47 -22.86 6.45 5.56
N ASP A 48 -21.80 5.68 5.78
CA ASP A 48 -21.26 5.30 7.08
C ASP A 48 -19.71 5.29 7.07
N PRO A 49 -19.07 6.46 6.85
CA PRO A 49 -17.62 6.56 6.83
C PRO A 49 -17.02 6.18 8.19
N ASP A 50 -15.89 5.48 8.18
CA ASP A 50 -15.05 5.32 9.36
C ASP A 50 -13.90 6.33 9.32
N LEU A 51 -13.85 7.20 10.31
CA LEU A 51 -12.82 8.23 10.49
C LEU A 51 -12.04 8.03 11.80
N GLY A 52 -12.20 6.88 12.46
CA GLY A 52 -11.40 6.51 13.63
C GLY A 52 -9.92 6.36 13.25
N VAL A 53 -9.02 6.88 14.07
CA VAL A 53 -7.59 6.93 13.75
C VAL A 53 -6.87 5.74 14.37
N GLU A 54 -6.19 4.96 13.53
CA GLU A 54 -5.30 3.89 13.95
C GLU A 54 -4.25 4.38 14.94
N GLN A 55 -4.16 3.68 16.06
CA GLN A 55 -3.14 3.93 17.06
C GLN A 55 -1.99 2.95 16.83
N GLY A 56 -0.84 3.47 16.40
CA GLY A 56 0.37 2.67 16.23
C GLY A 56 1.48 3.11 17.16
N THR A 57 2.41 2.20 17.43
CA THR A 57 3.64 2.51 18.15
C THR A 57 4.74 2.87 17.15
N SER A 58 5.40 3.99 17.38
CA SER A 58 6.63 4.33 16.64
C SER A 58 7.72 3.31 16.98
N ARG A 59 8.45 2.83 15.98
CA ARG A 59 9.62 1.97 16.20
C ARG A 59 10.85 2.60 15.57
N GLY A 60 11.85 2.90 16.39
CA GLY A 60 13.19 3.20 15.88
C GLY A 60 13.87 1.88 15.51
N VAL A 61 14.27 1.73 14.24
CA VAL A 61 15.04 0.56 13.80
C VAL A 61 16.38 1.05 13.24
N GLY A 62 17.35 1.34 14.13
CA GLY A 62 18.58 1.99 13.71
C GLY A 62 18.31 3.38 13.13
N ASP A 63 18.85 3.69 11.95
CA ASP A 63 18.69 4.97 11.26
C ASP A 63 17.38 5.09 10.45
N LEU A 64 16.57 4.02 10.45
CA LEU A 64 15.26 3.98 9.79
C LEU A 64 14.23 4.76 10.61
N VAL A 65 13.38 5.53 9.95
CA VAL A 65 12.22 6.17 10.59
C VAL A 65 10.99 5.37 10.27
N GLU A 66 10.36 4.80 11.30
CA GLU A 66 9.14 4.02 11.17
C GLU A 66 8.11 4.46 12.21
N GLN A 67 7.00 5.03 11.72
CA GLN A 67 5.94 5.59 12.57
C GLN A 67 4.57 5.48 11.90
N PRO A 68 3.46 5.63 12.66
CA PRO A 68 2.13 5.81 12.06
C PRO A 68 2.11 7.03 11.12
N LEU A 69 1.53 6.87 9.93
CA LEU A 69 1.57 7.88 8.86
C LEU A 69 1.01 9.23 9.31
N LEU A 70 -0.13 9.22 10.02
CA LEU A 70 -0.78 10.44 10.48
C LEU A 70 0.00 11.18 11.58
N ASN A 71 0.79 10.45 12.39
CA ASN A 71 1.60 11.02 13.47
C ASN A 71 2.86 11.74 12.94
N VAL A 72 3.41 11.25 11.83
CA VAL A 72 4.62 11.80 11.23
C VAL A 72 4.34 12.98 10.29
N ALA A 73 3.10 13.12 9.83
CA ALA A 73 2.69 14.14 8.86
C ALA A 73 3.04 15.59 9.25
N PRO A 74 2.94 16.03 10.53
CA PRO A 74 3.39 17.37 10.92
C PRO A 74 4.92 17.51 10.85
N GLN A 75 5.65 16.46 11.24
CA GLN A 75 7.11 16.45 11.37
C GLN A 75 7.83 16.42 10.00
N PHE A 76 7.26 15.72 9.02
CA PHE A 76 7.83 15.54 7.68
C PHE A 76 6.92 16.15 6.59
N SER A 77 6.34 17.32 6.88
CA SER A 77 5.29 17.94 6.05
C SER A 77 5.67 18.13 4.59
N GLU A 78 6.90 18.59 4.29
CA GLU A 78 7.36 18.79 2.91
C GLU A 78 7.47 17.45 2.17
N LEU A 79 8.14 16.48 2.80
CA LEU A 79 8.35 15.15 2.25
C LEU A 79 7.02 14.43 1.98
N LEU A 80 6.06 14.47 2.91
CA LEU A 80 4.75 13.86 2.68
C LEU A 80 3.92 14.62 1.65
N GLN A 81 3.97 15.95 1.60
CA GLN A 81 3.22 16.72 0.60
C GLN A 81 3.65 16.38 -0.82
N GLU A 82 4.94 16.18 -1.06
CA GLU A 82 5.50 15.87 -2.38
C GLU A 82 5.27 14.42 -2.84
N ASN A 83 4.95 13.51 -1.91
CA ASN A 83 5.00 12.07 -2.18
C ASN A 83 3.69 11.35 -1.89
N LEU A 84 3.00 11.65 -0.77
CA LEU A 84 1.78 10.95 -0.36
C LEU A 84 0.67 11.16 -1.38
N MET A 85 0.37 10.11 -2.12
CA MET A 85 -0.59 10.03 -3.20
C MET A 85 -0.38 11.04 -4.35
N GLU A 86 0.89 11.36 -4.66
CA GLU A 86 1.24 12.29 -5.74
C GLU A 86 1.92 11.57 -6.92
N LYS A 87 2.83 10.64 -6.65
CA LYS A 87 3.70 10.04 -7.68
C LYS A 87 3.25 8.65 -8.12
N ALA A 88 3.22 7.71 -7.18
CA ALA A 88 2.92 6.31 -7.50
C ALA A 88 1.40 6.05 -7.54
N LEU A 89 0.65 6.70 -6.64
CA LEU A 89 -0.81 6.63 -6.61
C LEU A 89 -1.43 8.03 -6.58
N ALA A 90 -1.76 8.60 -7.75
CA ALA A 90 -2.38 9.93 -7.80
C ALA A 90 -3.77 9.96 -7.12
N TRP A 91 -3.95 10.81 -6.10
CA TRP A 91 -5.25 10.95 -5.42
C TRP A 91 -6.37 11.48 -6.34
N GLN A 92 -6.01 12.24 -7.37
CA GLN A 92 -6.95 12.75 -8.38
C GLN A 92 -7.27 11.72 -9.47
N GLY A 93 -6.64 10.53 -9.45
CA GLY A 93 -6.75 9.57 -10.55
C GLY A 93 -8.19 9.08 -10.79
N ASN A 94 -8.96 8.91 -9.72
CA ASN A 94 -10.35 8.49 -9.76
C ASN A 94 -11.03 8.78 -8.41
N GLN A 95 -12.33 8.52 -8.35
CA GLN A 95 -13.13 8.65 -7.13
C GLN A 95 -12.66 7.77 -5.97
N GLU A 96 -12.20 6.53 -6.20
CA GLU A 96 -11.72 5.65 -5.13
C GLU A 96 -10.50 6.24 -4.43
N ASN A 97 -9.52 6.72 -5.21
CA ASN A 97 -8.31 7.33 -4.68
C ASN A 97 -8.61 8.62 -3.92
N ALA A 98 -9.51 9.46 -4.45
CA ALA A 98 -9.91 10.70 -3.77
C ALA A 98 -10.65 10.41 -2.45
N ALA A 99 -11.55 9.43 -2.43
CA ALA A 99 -12.21 9.01 -1.20
C ALA A 99 -11.23 8.36 -0.21
N HIS A 100 -10.31 7.52 -0.68
CA HIS A 100 -9.24 6.93 0.14
C HIS A 100 -8.41 8.01 0.83
N LEU A 101 -7.97 9.03 0.09
CA LEU A 101 -7.25 10.16 0.68
C LEU A 101 -8.13 10.88 1.71
N ALA A 102 -9.37 11.21 1.35
CA ALA A 102 -10.28 11.96 2.21
C ALA A 102 -10.60 11.22 3.52
N LEU A 103 -10.72 9.89 3.46
CA LEU A 103 -11.07 9.02 4.58
C LEU A 103 -9.85 8.39 5.26
N LEU A 104 -8.64 8.77 4.87
CA LEU A 104 -7.39 8.26 5.41
C LEU A 104 -7.42 8.26 6.94
N ASN A 105 -7.23 7.09 7.51
CA ASN A 105 -7.44 6.87 8.94
C ASN A 105 -6.40 5.92 9.57
N GLY A 106 -5.43 5.44 8.79
CA GLY A 106 -4.28 4.70 9.32
C GLY A 106 -3.17 4.44 8.31
N GLY A 107 -2.32 3.47 8.65
CA GLY A 107 -1.14 3.08 7.87
C GLY A 107 0.17 3.67 8.41
N ARG A 108 1.27 3.34 7.74
CA ARG A 108 2.63 3.53 8.24
C ARG A 108 3.47 4.39 7.32
N PHE A 109 4.41 5.09 7.92
CA PHE A 109 5.49 5.74 7.20
C PHE A 109 6.78 5.01 7.50
N LEU A 110 7.50 4.62 6.44
CA LEU A 110 8.85 4.08 6.54
C LEU A 110 9.78 4.90 5.65
N TYR A 111 10.79 5.52 6.26
CA TYR A 111 11.88 6.18 5.55
C TYR A 111 13.18 5.42 5.76
N VAL A 112 13.81 5.03 4.64
CA VAL A 112 15.13 4.41 4.58
C VAL A 112 16.11 5.43 4.03
N PRO A 113 17.10 5.89 4.82
CA PRO A 113 18.08 6.87 4.34
C PRO A 113 18.94 6.36 3.18
N ASP A 114 19.52 7.30 2.42
CA ASP A 114 20.47 7.01 1.35
C ASP A 114 21.64 6.12 1.83
N GLY A 115 22.08 5.21 0.97
CA GLY A 115 23.22 4.32 1.21
C GLY A 115 23.01 3.31 2.33
N THR A 116 21.81 3.23 2.92
CA THR A 116 21.53 2.28 4.01
C THR A 116 21.64 0.85 3.51
N GLU A 117 22.53 0.06 4.11
CA GLU A 117 22.54 -1.39 3.95
C GLU A 117 21.89 -2.07 5.15
N ARG A 118 20.74 -2.71 4.93
CA ARG A 118 19.98 -3.37 5.99
C ARG A 118 19.82 -4.87 5.72
N PRO A 119 20.71 -5.72 6.28
CA PRO A 119 20.65 -7.17 6.06
C PRO A 119 19.41 -7.84 6.67
N ALA A 120 18.93 -7.34 7.81
CA ALA A 120 17.77 -7.90 8.49
C ALA A 120 16.47 -7.25 7.99
N PRO A 121 15.43 -8.02 7.64
CA PRO A 121 14.17 -7.45 7.15
C PRO A 121 13.54 -6.45 8.11
N VAL A 122 12.98 -5.38 7.57
CA VAL A 122 12.09 -4.46 8.28
C VAL A 122 10.68 -5.04 8.20
N VAL A 123 10.07 -5.33 9.34
CA VAL A 123 8.71 -5.89 9.38
C VAL A 123 7.72 -4.82 9.82
N LEU A 124 6.82 -4.45 8.91
CA LEU A 124 5.61 -3.71 9.24
C LEU A 124 4.61 -4.73 9.79
N ALA A 125 4.28 -4.63 11.08
CA ALA A 125 3.43 -5.59 11.75
C ALA A 125 2.45 -4.89 12.69
N GLY A 126 1.26 -5.46 12.81
CA GLY A 126 0.13 -4.91 13.52
C GLY A 126 -1.13 -5.16 12.70
N GLU A 127 -2.31 -5.12 13.30
CA GLU A 127 -3.56 -5.27 12.56
C GLU A 127 -4.17 -3.90 12.34
N HIS A 128 -4.83 -3.72 11.20
CA HIS A 128 -5.59 -2.52 10.89
C HIS A 128 -7.07 -2.77 11.20
N SER A 129 -7.57 -2.12 12.25
CA SER A 129 -8.97 -2.12 12.65
C SER A 129 -9.87 -1.18 11.83
N HIS A 130 -9.26 -0.22 11.14
CA HIS A 130 -9.92 0.78 10.33
C HIS A 130 -9.73 0.55 8.82
N PRO A 131 -10.70 0.93 7.97
CA PRO A 131 -10.74 0.49 6.57
C PRO A 131 -9.87 1.28 5.58
N ASN A 132 -9.34 2.46 5.92
CA ASN A 132 -8.68 3.36 4.96
C ASN A 132 -7.22 3.60 5.37
N VAL A 133 -6.36 2.62 5.11
CA VAL A 133 -4.96 2.64 5.54
C VAL A 133 -4.02 2.86 4.37
N HIS A 134 -3.00 3.69 4.60
CA HIS A 134 -2.01 4.02 3.60
C HIS A 134 -0.60 3.89 4.17
N ASP A 135 0.19 3.01 3.58
CA ASP A 135 1.60 2.87 3.87
C ASP A 135 2.42 3.67 2.86
N LEU A 136 3.21 4.63 3.32
CA LEU A 136 4.17 5.37 2.49
C LEU A 136 5.58 4.94 2.85
N ILE A 137 6.25 4.30 1.88
CA ILE A 137 7.59 3.76 2.02
C ILE A 137 8.52 4.52 1.05
N LEU A 138 9.50 5.20 1.62
CA LEU A 138 10.50 5.97 0.90
C LEU A 138 11.86 5.30 1.08
N VAL A 139 12.49 4.89 -0.01
CA VAL A 139 13.80 4.24 0.00
C VAL A 139 14.81 5.14 -0.68
N GLY A 140 15.80 5.60 0.09
CA GLY A 140 16.86 6.49 -0.36
C GLY A 140 17.74 5.90 -1.44
N ALA A 141 18.50 6.76 -2.11
CA ALA A 141 19.41 6.38 -3.18
C ALA A 141 20.50 5.43 -2.67
N GLY A 142 20.81 4.38 -3.44
CA GLY A 142 21.83 3.38 -3.08
C GLY A 142 21.48 2.50 -1.88
N ALA A 143 20.28 2.62 -1.29
CA ALA A 143 19.90 1.81 -0.15
C ALA A 143 19.53 0.38 -0.57
N THR A 144 19.87 -0.60 0.26
CA THR A 144 19.51 -2.01 0.09
C THR A 144 18.72 -2.49 1.30
N VAL A 145 17.46 -2.87 1.10
CA VAL A 145 16.54 -3.25 2.19
C VAL A 145 15.57 -4.34 1.76
N THR A 146 15.23 -5.22 2.71
CA THR A 146 14.08 -6.12 2.61
C THR A 146 12.98 -5.64 3.54
N ILE A 147 11.76 -5.52 3.04
CA ILE A 147 10.59 -5.03 3.78
C ILE A 147 9.50 -6.10 3.70
N ILE A 148 8.88 -6.41 4.84
CA ILE A 148 7.77 -7.34 4.95
C ILE A 148 6.60 -6.58 5.56
N ASP A 149 5.54 -6.41 4.78
CA ASP A 149 4.24 -5.92 5.24
C ASP A 149 3.37 -7.12 5.63
N ASP A 150 3.18 -7.28 6.94
CA ASP A 150 2.31 -8.28 7.54
C ASP A 150 1.30 -7.58 8.45
N GLN A 151 0.38 -6.85 7.80
CA GLN A 151 -0.62 -6.05 8.46
C GLN A 151 -2.03 -6.45 7.99
N PRO A 152 -2.66 -7.47 8.62
CA PRO A 152 -4.00 -7.88 8.22
C PRO A 152 -5.03 -6.77 8.46
N MET A 153 -6.04 -6.72 7.59
CA MET A 153 -7.17 -5.80 7.70
C MET A 153 -8.28 -6.45 8.55
N ALA A 154 -8.21 -6.23 9.86
CA ALA A 154 -9.14 -6.73 10.87
C ALA A 154 -10.42 -5.87 10.96
N THR A 155 -11.06 -5.60 9.82
CA THR A 155 -12.30 -4.83 9.74
C THR A 155 -13.29 -5.48 8.80
N THR A 156 -14.58 -5.35 9.10
CA THR A 156 -15.68 -5.85 8.25
C THR A 156 -16.23 -4.77 7.31
N LYS A 157 -15.86 -3.50 7.54
CA LYS A 157 -16.22 -2.38 6.65
C LYS A 157 -15.45 -2.49 5.32
N PRO A 158 -16.04 -2.06 4.19
CA PRO A 158 -15.32 -2.04 2.92
C PRO A 158 -14.00 -1.30 3.03
N SER A 159 -12.92 -1.96 2.62
CA SER A 159 -11.57 -1.55 2.96
C SER A 159 -10.70 -1.26 1.74
N PHE A 160 -9.77 -0.34 1.93
CA PHE A 160 -8.73 0.04 0.98
C PHE A 160 -7.39 0.13 1.71
N HIS A 161 -6.48 -0.79 1.37
CA HIS A 161 -5.08 -0.75 1.80
C HIS A 161 -4.21 -0.33 0.62
N ALA A 162 -3.62 0.86 0.71
CA ALA A 162 -2.67 1.34 -0.27
C ALA A 162 -1.25 1.28 0.31
N THR A 163 -0.29 0.85 -0.49
CA THR A 163 1.14 0.93 -0.20
C THR A 163 1.83 1.66 -1.33
N GLU A 164 2.45 2.80 -1.06
CA GLU A 164 3.33 3.51 -2.00
C GLU A 164 4.80 3.19 -1.69
N LEU A 165 5.55 2.68 -2.68
CA LEU A 165 6.99 2.46 -2.60
C LEU A 165 7.72 3.37 -3.59
N LEU A 166 8.43 4.37 -3.07
CA LEU A 166 9.21 5.29 -3.90
C LEU A 166 10.70 5.00 -3.72
N LEU A 167 11.35 4.58 -4.82
CA LEU A 167 12.74 4.14 -4.82
C LEU A 167 13.64 5.22 -5.43
N GLY A 168 14.65 5.61 -4.66
CA GLY A 168 15.74 6.45 -5.09
C GLY A 168 16.65 5.77 -6.10
N GLU A 169 17.56 6.56 -6.69
CA GLU A 169 18.53 6.06 -7.67
C GLU A 169 19.34 4.89 -7.09
N ARG A 170 19.51 3.81 -7.87
CA ARG A 170 20.25 2.61 -7.44
C ARG A 170 19.78 2.00 -6.12
N ALA A 171 18.54 2.22 -5.70
CA ALA A 171 17.97 1.50 -4.55
C ALA A 171 17.70 0.02 -4.93
N HIS A 172 17.93 -0.91 -4.01
CA HIS A 172 17.67 -2.34 -4.17
C HIS A 172 16.68 -2.79 -3.08
N VAL A 173 15.45 -3.13 -3.49
CA VAL A 173 14.36 -3.41 -2.55
C VAL A 173 13.73 -4.76 -2.84
N ASN A 174 13.64 -5.59 -1.80
CA ASN A 174 12.73 -6.73 -1.80
C ASN A 174 11.54 -6.40 -0.90
N PHE A 175 10.35 -6.30 -1.47
CA PHE A 175 9.11 -6.02 -0.75
C PHE A 175 8.21 -7.27 -0.77
N TYR A 176 7.78 -7.70 0.41
CA TYR A 176 6.85 -8.79 0.59
C TYR A 176 5.58 -8.27 1.26
N GLN A 177 4.42 -8.61 0.72
CA GLN A 177 3.15 -8.26 1.33
C GLN A 177 2.30 -9.52 1.55
N LEU A 178 1.90 -9.73 2.81
CA LEU A 178 0.92 -10.73 3.18
C LEU A 178 -0.43 -10.05 3.39
N SER A 179 -1.37 -10.40 2.53
CA SER A 179 -2.66 -9.73 2.43
C SER A 179 -3.78 -10.63 2.91
N ASP A 180 -4.50 -10.16 3.92
CA ASP A 180 -5.59 -10.86 4.55
C ASP A 180 -6.66 -9.84 4.96
N PHE A 181 -7.90 -10.05 4.51
CA PHE A 181 -8.98 -9.07 4.60
C PHE A 181 -10.22 -9.67 5.27
N GLY A 182 -10.76 -8.99 6.29
CA GLY A 182 -12.04 -9.35 6.90
C GLY A 182 -13.28 -8.78 6.20
N ALA A 183 -13.10 -7.88 5.22
CA ALA A 183 -14.19 -7.12 4.62
C ALA A 183 -14.85 -7.84 3.44
N ARG A 184 -16.14 -7.54 3.20
CA ARG A 184 -16.91 -8.10 2.07
C ARG A 184 -16.49 -7.59 0.69
N VAL A 185 -15.80 -6.44 0.65
CA VAL A 185 -15.25 -5.79 -0.53
C VAL A 185 -13.94 -5.16 -0.09
N SER A 186 -12.87 -5.49 -0.79
CA SER A 186 -11.54 -4.99 -0.46
C SER A 186 -10.81 -4.50 -1.70
N ARG A 187 -10.04 -3.44 -1.50
CA ARG A 187 -9.05 -2.92 -2.44
C ARG A 187 -7.69 -3.04 -1.79
N GLN A 188 -6.75 -3.62 -2.53
CA GLN A 188 -5.34 -3.51 -2.24
C GLN A 188 -4.66 -2.83 -3.41
N VAL A 189 -3.77 -1.88 -3.12
CA VAL A 189 -2.92 -1.27 -4.12
C VAL A 189 -1.48 -1.30 -3.64
N VAL A 190 -0.59 -1.89 -4.42
CA VAL A 190 0.86 -1.66 -4.30
C VAL A 190 1.26 -0.79 -5.47
N ALA A 191 1.58 0.47 -5.18
CA ALA A 191 1.96 1.46 -6.16
C ALA A 191 3.43 1.83 -6.01
N CYS A 192 4.20 1.72 -7.08
CA CYS A 192 5.64 1.95 -7.05
C CYS A 192 6.07 3.07 -8.00
N TYR A 193 7.11 3.79 -7.61
CA TYR A 193 7.85 4.70 -8.48
C TYR A 193 9.34 4.36 -8.38
N GLN A 194 10.01 4.30 -9.53
CA GLN A 194 11.41 3.89 -9.62
C GLN A 194 12.26 4.95 -10.33
N ALA A 195 13.22 5.51 -9.58
CA ALA A 195 14.30 6.30 -10.16
C ALA A 195 15.35 5.40 -10.85
N GLN A 196 16.35 6.05 -11.45
CA GLN A 196 17.30 5.40 -12.35
C GLN A 196 18.09 4.28 -11.66
N TYR A 197 18.27 3.17 -12.39
CA TYR A 197 19.00 1.98 -11.98
C TYR A 197 18.52 1.34 -10.67
N SER A 198 17.32 1.66 -10.20
CA SER A 198 16.73 0.99 -9.05
C SER A 198 16.28 -0.43 -9.41
N GLN A 199 16.33 -1.33 -8.44
CA GLN A 199 15.93 -2.73 -8.55
C GLN A 199 14.85 -3.02 -7.52
N LEU A 200 13.70 -3.52 -7.97
CA LEU A 200 12.56 -3.82 -7.12
C LEU A 200 12.08 -5.25 -7.35
N ALA A 201 12.01 -6.05 -6.30
CA ALA A 201 11.27 -7.30 -6.30
C ALA A 201 10.06 -7.17 -5.37
N VAL A 202 8.85 -7.43 -5.88
CA VAL A 202 7.60 -7.43 -5.11
C VAL A 202 7.03 -8.83 -5.10
N THR A 203 6.83 -9.40 -3.91
CA THR A 203 6.08 -10.64 -3.73
C THR A 203 4.83 -10.37 -2.92
N THR A 204 3.66 -10.52 -3.54
CA THR A 204 2.36 -10.38 -2.88
C THR A 204 1.74 -11.77 -2.68
N VAL A 205 1.35 -12.06 -1.45
CA VAL A 205 0.63 -13.29 -1.11
C VAL A 205 -0.78 -12.95 -0.65
N LEU A 206 -1.78 -13.47 -1.35
CA LEU A 206 -3.20 -13.22 -1.08
C LEU A 206 -3.86 -14.45 -0.45
N GLY A 207 -4.61 -14.23 0.64
CA GLY A 207 -5.59 -15.18 1.15
C GLY A 207 -6.81 -15.32 0.22
N SER A 208 -7.71 -16.24 0.54
CA SER A 208 -8.98 -16.39 -0.18
C SER A 208 -10.02 -15.46 0.42
N HIS A 209 -10.40 -14.40 -0.31
CA HIS A 209 -11.40 -13.42 0.14
C HIS A 209 -12.39 -13.06 -0.97
N PRO A 210 -13.70 -13.00 -0.65
CA PRO A 210 -14.70 -12.60 -1.62
C PRO A 210 -14.49 -11.16 -2.08
N ALA A 211 -14.63 -10.93 -3.39
CA ALA A 211 -14.62 -9.60 -4.02
C ALA A 211 -13.39 -8.71 -3.68
N GLN A 212 -12.21 -9.32 -3.55
CA GLN A 212 -10.93 -8.62 -3.46
C GLN A 212 -10.46 -8.17 -4.85
N VAL A 213 -10.07 -6.90 -4.98
CA VAL A 213 -9.31 -6.40 -6.14
C VAL A 213 -7.92 -5.99 -5.66
N THR A 214 -6.89 -6.56 -6.28
CA THR A 214 -5.49 -6.23 -6.03
C THR A 214 -4.88 -5.57 -7.26
N ARG A 215 -4.50 -4.30 -7.13
CA ARG A 215 -3.84 -3.53 -8.17
C ARG A 215 -2.35 -3.43 -7.88
N LEU A 216 -1.54 -3.78 -8.88
CA LEU A 216 -0.09 -3.64 -8.82
C LEU A 216 0.30 -2.58 -9.85
N THR A 217 0.77 -1.43 -9.40
CA THR A 217 1.22 -0.37 -10.30
C THR A 217 2.68 -0.06 -10.12
N ASN A 218 3.37 0.24 -11.22
CA ASN A 218 4.74 0.72 -11.17
C ASN A 218 5.04 1.70 -12.29
N TRP A 219 5.61 2.85 -11.94
CA TRP A 219 6.21 3.76 -12.89
C TRP A 219 7.73 3.64 -12.82
N LEU A 220 8.29 2.94 -13.81
CA LEU A 220 9.72 2.83 -14.06
C LEU A 220 10.17 4.05 -14.87
N ASP A 221 10.35 5.17 -14.17
CA ASP A 221 10.65 6.47 -14.78
C ASP A 221 12.13 6.60 -15.14
N GLY A 222 13.00 6.10 -14.27
CA GLY A 222 14.44 6.21 -14.44
C GLY A 222 15.02 5.21 -15.44
N GLN A 223 16.11 5.62 -16.10
CA GLN A 223 16.90 4.75 -16.96
C GLN A 223 17.34 3.48 -16.22
N GLY A 224 17.21 2.32 -16.87
CA GLY A 224 17.70 1.05 -16.36
C GLY A 224 17.03 0.56 -15.08
N ALA A 225 15.87 1.12 -14.71
CA ALA A 225 15.08 0.62 -13.59
C ALA A 225 14.54 -0.79 -13.91
N GLN A 226 14.62 -1.70 -12.95
CA GLN A 226 14.18 -3.09 -13.11
C GLN A 226 13.17 -3.47 -12.04
N ALA A 227 12.15 -4.23 -12.43
CA ALA A 227 11.18 -4.77 -11.50
C ALA A 227 10.82 -6.24 -11.77
N ASP A 228 10.69 -7.03 -10.72
CA ASP A 228 10.12 -8.38 -10.73
C ASP A 228 8.92 -8.42 -9.78
N TYR A 229 7.76 -8.82 -10.30
CA TYR A 229 6.55 -9.00 -9.53
C TYR A 229 6.14 -10.47 -9.52
N GLN A 230 5.92 -11.00 -8.32
CA GLN A 230 5.35 -12.30 -8.08
C GLN A 230 4.07 -12.18 -7.25
N LEU A 231 2.96 -12.68 -7.78
CA LEU A 231 1.71 -12.81 -7.04
C LEU A 231 1.37 -14.28 -6.82
N LEU A 232 1.18 -14.65 -5.55
CA LEU A 232 0.72 -15.98 -5.13
C LEU A 232 -0.64 -15.82 -4.45
N SER A 233 -1.67 -16.49 -4.93
CA SER A 233 -3.01 -16.40 -4.32
C SER A 233 -3.58 -17.77 -3.94
N LEU A 234 -4.30 -17.81 -2.83
CA LEU A 234 -5.25 -18.89 -2.57
C LEU A 234 -6.54 -18.63 -3.33
N VAL A 235 -7.12 -19.69 -3.88
CA VAL A 235 -8.41 -19.66 -4.59
C VAL A 235 -9.27 -20.83 -4.16
N ASP A 236 -10.57 -20.59 -4.09
CA ASP A 236 -11.60 -21.62 -3.91
C ASP A 236 -12.75 -21.38 -4.90
N GLU A 237 -13.84 -22.15 -4.79
CA GLU A 237 -14.96 -22.05 -5.74
C GLU A 237 -15.68 -20.68 -5.71
N ASP A 238 -15.64 -19.99 -4.56
CA ASP A 238 -16.39 -18.76 -4.29
C ASP A 238 -15.51 -17.50 -4.31
N SER A 239 -14.18 -17.67 -4.33
CA SER A 239 -13.22 -16.59 -4.16
C SER A 239 -12.09 -16.67 -5.19
N PHE A 240 -12.14 -15.71 -6.12
CA PHE A 240 -11.08 -15.43 -7.08
C PHE A 240 -10.72 -13.94 -6.97
N PRO A 241 -9.50 -13.59 -6.50
CA PRO A 241 -9.09 -12.20 -6.44
C PRO A 241 -8.92 -11.65 -7.86
N GLN A 242 -9.50 -10.48 -8.12
CA GLN A 242 -9.28 -9.76 -9.37
C GLN A 242 -7.92 -9.06 -9.30
N ILE A 243 -7.05 -9.36 -10.26
CA ILE A 243 -5.69 -8.83 -10.31
C ILE A 243 -5.56 -7.82 -11.45
N GLU A 244 -5.05 -6.62 -11.13
CA GLU A 244 -4.95 -5.48 -12.05
C GLU A 244 -3.50 -4.97 -12.16
N PRO A 245 -2.62 -5.62 -12.92
CA PRO A 245 -1.25 -5.15 -13.11
C PRO A 245 -1.21 -4.00 -14.13
N HIS A 246 -0.58 -2.88 -13.76
CA HIS A 246 -0.41 -1.69 -14.60
C HIS A 246 1.00 -1.14 -14.49
N PHE A 247 1.84 -1.41 -15.49
CA PHE A 247 3.23 -0.98 -15.49
C PHE A 247 3.50 0.05 -16.58
N LYS A 248 4.25 1.10 -16.24
CA LYS A 248 4.68 2.15 -17.16
C LYS A 248 6.20 2.19 -17.20
N THR A 249 6.78 1.77 -18.31
CA THR A 249 8.23 1.81 -18.59
C THR A 249 8.56 3.07 -19.40
N ALA A 250 8.89 4.17 -18.72
CA ALA A 250 9.25 5.44 -19.37
C ALA A 250 10.76 5.61 -19.51
N GLY A 251 11.54 5.09 -18.56
CA GLY A 251 13.00 5.14 -18.58
C GLY A 251 13.63 4.28 -19.69
N PRO A 252 14.69 4.75 -20.36
CA PRO A 252 15.43 3.92 -21.31
C PRO A 252 15.94 2.63 -20.66
N ALA A 253 15.78 1.49 -21.34
CA ALA A 253 16.17 0.17 -20.83
C ALA A 253 15.52 -0.23 -19.49
N ALA A 254 14.40 0.38 -19.12
CA ALA A 254 13.60 -0.09 -17.99
C ALA A 254 12.86 -1.39 -18.35
N GLU A 255 12.82 -2.35 -17.42
CA GLU A 255 12.21 -3.66 -17.61
C GLU A 255 11.34 -4.05 -16.41
N VAL A 256 10.22 -4.70 -16.70
CA VAL A 256 9.35 -5.30 -15.69
C VAL A 256 8.99 -6.72 -16.08
N GLN A 257 9.07 -7.64 -15.13
CA GLN A 257 8.56 -9.00 -15.23
C GLN A 257 7.43 -9.19 -14.23
N PHE A 258 6.38 -9.89 -14.66
CA PHE A 258 5.24 -10.20 -13.81
C PHE A 258 4.88 -11.67 -13.94
N SER A 259 4.74 -12.34 -12.80
CA SER A 259 4.29 -13.72 -12.70
C SER A 259 3.17 -13.83 -11.68
N GLN A 260 2.17 -14.65 -12.00
CA GLN A 260 1.06 -14.96 -11.11
C GLN A 260 0.88 -16.48 -11.03
N ARG A 261 0.64 -16.98 -9.82
CA ARG A 261 0.27 -18.37 -9.57
C ARG A 261 -0.86 -18.43 -8.55
N ALA A 262 -1.89 -19.22 -8.86
CA ALA A 262 -3.01 -19.49 -7.98
C ALA A 262 -2.93 -20.93 -7.45
N PHE A 263 -3.33 -21.13 -6.20
CA PHE A 263 -3.24 -22.41 -5.50
C PHE A 263 -4.56 -22.71 -4.80
N ALA A 264 -5.07 -23.93 -4.96
CA ALA A 264 -6.20 -24.43 -4.18
C ALA A 264 -5.77 -25.03 -2.82
N ASP A 265 -4.47 -25.30 -2.65
CA ASP A 265 -3.88 -25.88 -1.43
C ASP A 265 -2.86 -24.92 -0.81
N PRO A 266 -3.06 -24.47 0.45
CA PRO A 266 -2.10 -23.65 1.18
C PRO A 266 -0.71 -24.26 1.29
N THR A 267 -0.59 -25.58 1.37
CA THR A 267 0.72 -26.26 1.46
C THR A 267 1.53 -26.08 0.17
N ALA A 268 0.88 -26.20 -0.98
CA ALA A 268 1.51 -25.94 -2.28
C ALA A 268 1.95 -24.48 -2.44
N LEU A 269 1.13 -23.52 -1.99
CA LEU A 269 1.50 -22.10 -1.98
C LEU A 269 2.74 -21.85 -1.11
N VAL A 270 2.75 -22.35 0.13
CA VAL A 270 3.88 -22.20 1.05
C VAL A 270 5.16 -22.78 0.45
N LYS A 271 5.06 -23.95 -0.19
CA LYS A 271 6.21 -24.57 -0.89
C LYS A 271 6.73 -23.70 -2.04
N ALA A 272 5.83 -23.09 -2.81
CA ALA A 272 6.19 -22.21 -3.91
C ALA A 272 6.85 -20.91 -3.43
N LEU A 273 6.39 -20.34 -2.31
CA LEU A 273 6.95 -19.15 -1.67
C LEU A 273 8.34 -19.42 -1.06
N ALA A 274 8.54 -20.60 -0.46
CA ALA A 274 9.81 -20.97 0.17
C ALA A 274 11.00 -21.06 -0.80
N ALA A 275 10.75 -21.08 -2.11
CA ALA A 275 11.78 -21.06 -3.14
C ALA A 275 12.39 -19.66 -3.35
N THR A 276 11.69 -18.59 -2.98
CA THR A 276 12.06 -17.20 -3.34
C THR A 276 12.06 -16.24 -2.14
N ALA A 277 11.28 -16.49 -1.10
CA ALA A 277 11.10 -15.57 0.02
C ALA A 277 12.00 -15.90 1.23
N PRO A 278 12.33 -14.89 2.07
CA PRO A 278 13.05 -15.14 3.32
C PRO A 278 12.21 -15.99 4.28
N ARG A 279 12.89 -16.79 5.11
CA ARG A 279 12.25 -17.72 6.06
C ARG A 279 11.17 -17.06 6.93
N ILE A 280 11.40 -15.84 7.40
CA ILE A 280 10.41 -15.09 8.21
C ILE A 280 9.09 -14.86 7.46
N MET A 281 9.11 -14.62 6.15
CA MET A 281 7.90 -14.46 5.33
C MET A 281 7.19 -15.81 5.16
N VAL A 282 7.95 -16.87 4.90
CA VAL A 282 7.42 -18.24 4.80
C VAL A 282 6.74 -18.68 6.09
N ASP A 283 7.35 -18.40 7.24
CA ASP A 283 6.81 -18.73 8.56
C ASP A 283 5.50 -17.98 8.83
N ARG A 284 5.42 -16.68 8.47
CA ARG A 284 4.19 -15.86 8.61
C ARG A 284 3.05 -16.37 7.75
N VAL A 285 3.29 -16.61 6.46
CA VAL A 285 2.29 -17.16 5.54
C VAL A 285 1.83 -18.55 6.00
N SER A 286 2.76 -19.38 6.46
CA SER A 286 2.45 -20.69 7.01
C SER A 286 1.58 -20.62 8.26
N GLN A 287 1.74 -19.60 9.10
CA GLN A 287 0.90 -19.42 10.28
C GLN A 287 -0.48 -18.87 9.94
N ARG A 288 -0.59 -18.04 8.89
CA ARG A 288 -1.86 -17.39 8.52
C ARG A 288 -2.83 -18.30 7.79
N PHE A 289 -2.34 -19.15 6.88
CA PHE A 289 -3.19 -19.93 5.98
C PHE A 289 -3.22 -21.44 6.28
N ARG A 290 -2.75 -21.87 7.47
CA ARG A 290 -2.86 -23.27 7.92
C ARG A 290 -4.12 -23.51 8.73
#